data_AF-A0A518H797-F1
#
_entry.id   AF-A0A518H797-F1
#
_cell.length_a   1.000
_cell.length_b   1.000
_cell.length_c   1.000
_cell.angle_alpha   90.00
_cell.angle_beta   90.00
_cell.angle_gamma   90.00
#
_symmetry.space_group_name_H-M   'P 1'
#
loop_
_entity.id
_entity.type
_entity.pdbx_description
1 polymer ?
#
loop_
_entity_poly.entity_id
_entity_poly.type
_entity_poly.pdbx_seq_one_letter_code
_entity_poly.pdbx_strand_id
1 'polypeptide(L)'
;MSRQDEKRQLRETKRELKRAGRKKARARARHLLETAPEDAHLAEDDYGRYTTAHLNGMDRDATRRPRPDDREPPQPDRSDP
;
A
#
# COMPACT_ATOMS: atom_id res chain seq x y z
N MET A 1 -2.64 -5.19 -25.34
CA MET A 1 -1.46 -4.49 -24.79
C MET A 1 -0.48 -5.52 -24.28
N SER A 2 0.82 -5.24 -24.21
CA SER A 2 1.73 -6.22 -23.63
C SER A 2 1.53 -6.29 -22.11
N ARG A 3 1.84 -7.44 -21.51
CA ARG A 3 1.79 -7.64 -20.05
C ARG A 3 2.69 -6.63 -19.29
N GLN A 4 3.71 -6.09 -19.96
CA GLN A 4 4.58 -5.05 -19.41
C GLN A 4 3.90 -3.68 -19.44
N ASP A 5 3.14 -3.37 -20.50
CA ASP A 5 2.37 -2.13 -20.61
C ASP A 5 1.26 -2.07 -19.55
N GLU A 6 0.56 -3.18 -19.31
CA GLU A 6 -0.46 -3.29 -18.27
C GLU A 6 0.11 -3.04 -16.87
N LYS A 7 1.28 -3.63 -16.57
CA LYS A 7 1.99 -3.39 -15.30
C LYS A 7 2.42 -1.93 -15.16
N ARG A 8 2.91 -1.32 -16.24
CA ARG A 8 3.29 0.11 -16.26
C ARG A 8 2.08 0.99 -15.95
N GLN A 9 0.95 0.74 -16.61
CA GLN A 9 -0.29 1.48 -16.39
C GLN A 9 -0.79 1.34 -14.94
N LEU A 10 -0.85 0.12 -14.40
CA LEU A 10 -1.27 -0.11 -13.01
C LEU A 10 -0.36 0.64 -12.00
N ARG A 11 0.95 0.68 -12.25
CA ARG A 11 1.91 1.43 -11.43
C ARG A 11 1.69 2.94 -11.53
N GLU A 12 1.43 3.45 -12.72
CA GLU A 12 1.12 4.87 -12.96
C GLU A 12 -0.17 5.27 -12.27
N THR A 13 -1.26 4.53 -12.48
CA THR A 13 -2.54 4.75 -11.80
C THR A 13 -2.38 4.75 -10.28
N LYS A 14 -1.64 3.78 -9.73
CA LYS A 14 -1.37 3.73 -8.28
C LYS A 14 -0.59 4.95 -7.79
N ARG A 15 0.40 5.42 -8.55
CA ARG A 15 1.20 6.62 -8.20
C ARG A 15 0.34 7.88 -8.22
N GLU A 16 -0.49 8.04 -9.25
CA GLU A 16 -1.43 9.17 -9.37
C GLU A 16 -2.44 9.18 -8.24
N LEU A 17 -3.04 8.03 -7.93
CA LEU A 17 -4.02 7.90 -6.86
C LEU A 17 -3.41 8.20 -5.49
N LYS A 18 -2.20 7.70 -5.22
CA LYS A 18 -1.43 8.05 -3.99
C LYS A 18 -1.11 9.54 -3.92
N ARG A 19 -0.71 10.16 -5.04
CA ARG A 19 -0.40 11.60 -5.10
C ARG A 19 -1.65 12.42 -4.78
N ALA A 20 -2.79 12.07 -5.37
CA ALA A 20 -4.06 12.73 -5.11
C ALA A 20 -4.52 12.54 -3.65
N GLY A 21 -4.43 11.32 -3.11
CA GLY A 21 -4.75 11.01 -1.73
C GLY A 21 -3.90 11.81 -0.74
N ARG A 22 -2.59 11.85 -0.94
CA ARG A 22 -1.66 12.62 -0.09
C ARG A 22 -1.91 14.14 -0.17
N LYS A 23 -2.24 14.67 -1.35
CA LYS A 23 -2.60 16.08 -1.51
C LYS A 23 -3.85 16.42 -0.68
N LYS A 24 -4.88 15.58 -0.74
CA LYS A 24 -6.11 15.75 0.05
C LYS A 24 -5.85 15.63 1.56
N ALA A 25 -5.14 14.58 1.99
CA ALA A 25 -4.80 14.36 3.39
C ALA A 25 -4.02 15.55 3.98
N ARG A 26 -3.01 16.05 3.26
CA ARG A 26 -2.26 17.25 3.68
C ARG A 26 -3.14 18.49 3.81
N ALA A 27 -4.03 18.73 2.84
CA ALA A 27 -4.93 19.87 2.91
C ALA A 27 -5.86 19.79 4.12
N ARG A 28 -6.41 18.60 4.42
CA ARG A 28 -7.23 18.36 5.61
C ARG A 28 -6.43 18.58 6.91
N ALA A 29 -5.23 18.02 7.00
CA ALA A 29 -4.37 18.19 8.17
C ALA A 29 -4.02 19.66 8.41
N ARG A 30 -3.68 20.41 7.36
CA ARG A 30 -3.42 21.85 7.49
C ARG A 30 -4.66 22.61 7.97
N HIS A 31 -5.82 22.30 7.41
CA HIS A 31 -7.07 22.92 7.84
C HIS A 31 -7.38 22.62 9.31
N LEU A 32 -7.19 21.37 9.78
CA LEU A 32 -7.38 21.01 11.19
C LEU A 32 -6.42 21.76 12.12
N LEU A 33 -5.16 21.92 11.72
CA LEU A 33 -4.20 22.72 12.50
C LEU A 33 -4.61 24.20 12.60
N GLU A 34 -5.32 24.72 11.60
CA GLU A 34 -5.82 26.11 11.59
C GLU A 34 -7.12 26.25 12.39
N THR A 35 -8.02 25.27 12.34
CA THR A 35 -9.38 25.38 12.92
C THR A 35 -9.55 24.75 14.29
N ALA A 36 -8.79 23.70 14.61
CA ALA A 36 -8.85 22.95 15.85
C ALA A 36 -7.45 22.39 16.21
N PRO A 37 -6.47 23.27 16.53
CA PRO A 37 -5.08 22.87 16.75
C PRO A 37 -4.93 21.87 17.91
N GLU A 38 -5.73 22.00 18.97
CA GLU A 38 -5.74 21.07 20.10
C GLU A 38 -6.09 19.64 19.68
N ASP A 39 -7.09 19.48 18.81
CA ASP A 39 -7.62 18.17 18.40
C ASP A 39 -6.91 17.60 17.17
N ALA A 40 -6.09 18.39 16.47
CA ALA A 40 -5.45 17.99 15.21
C ALA A 40 -4.61 16.72 15.34
N HIS A 41 -4.04 16.45 16.52
CA HIS A 41 -3.24 15.25 16.80
C HIS A 41 -4.07 13.96 16.88
N LEU A 42 -5.38 14.05 17.14
CA LEU A 42 -6.30 12.92 17.22
C LEU A 42 -6.86 12.52 15.85
N ALA A 43 -6.66 13.36 14.83
CA ALA A 43 -7.24 13.14 13.52
C ALA A 43 -6.53 12.01 12.76
N GLU A 44 -7.29 10.98 12.38
CA GLU A 44 -6.79 9.90 11.53
C GLU A 44 -6.82 10.27 10.04
N ASP A 45 -5.84 9.73 9.31
CA ASP A 45 -5.76 9.85 7.86
C ASP A 45 -6.79 8.93 7.17
N ASP A 46 -7.87 9.53 6.67
CA ASP A 46 -8.82 8.84 5.78
C ASP A 46 -8.60 9.23 4.31
N TYR A 47 -8.19 8.23 3.51
CA TYR A 47 -7.96 8.37 2.08
C TYR A 47 -9.23 8.15 1.23
N GLY A 48 -10.29 7.54 1.77
CA GLY A 48 -11.56 7.27 1.09
C GLY A 48 -11.37 6.73 -0.33
N ARG A 49 -11.95 7.43 -1.32
CA ARG A 49 -11.82 7.09 -2.75
C ARG A 49 -10.39 7.06 -3.31
N TYR A 50 -9.43 7.65 -2.61
CA TYR A 50 -8.01 7.63 -2.99
C TYR A 50 -7.24 6.47 -2.37
N THR A 51 -7.93 5.55 -1.69
CA THR A 51 -7.32 4.32 -1.22
C THR A 51 -6.76 3.52 -2.38
N THR A 52 -5.52 3.05 -2.22
CA THR A 52 -4.86 2.18 -3.21
C THR A 52 -4.87 0.71 -2.79
N ALA A 53 -5.62 0.36 -1.74
CA ALA A 53 -5.69 -0.99 -1.21
C ALA A 53 -6.10 -2.02 -2.27
N HIS A 54 -7.07 -1.67 -3.11
CA HIS A 54 -7.51 -2.51 -4.23
C HIS A 54 -6.44 -2.72 -5.31
N LEU A 55 -5.41 -1.87 -5.39
CA LEU A 55 -4.27 -2.01 -6.33
C LEU A 55 -3.08 -2.76 -5.70
N ASN A 56 -3.25 -3.38 -4.54
CA ASN A 56 -2.24 -4.25 -3.94
C ASN A 56 -2.37 -5.67 -4.52
N GLY A 57 -1.24 -6.35 -4.73
CA GLY A 57 -1.23 -7.74 -5.22
C GLY A 57 -1.58 -7.94 -6.70
N MET A 58 -2.13 -6.93 -7.39
CA MET A 58 -2.42 -7.01 -8.82
C MET A 58 -1.16 -7.19 -9.69
N ASP A 59 -0.02 -6.64 -9.27
CA ASP A 59 1.26 -6.93 -9.91
C ASP A 59 1.81 -8.26 -9.39
N ARG A 60 1.72 -9.31 -10.22
CA ARG A 60 2.47 -10.56 -10.04
C ARG A 60 3.95 -10.28 -10.35
N ASP A 61 4.59 -9.55 -9.45
CA ASP A 61 6.01 -9.23 -9.52
C ASP A 61 6.80 -10.51 -9.18
N ALA A 62 7.54 -11.03 -10.16
CA ALA A 62 8.31 -12.25 -10.00
C ALA A 62 9.40 -12.12 -8.93
N THR A 63 9.87 -10.88 -8.67
CA THR A 63 10.86 -10.58 -7.61
C THR A 63 10.29 -10.75 -6.20
N ARG A 64 8.95 -10.84 -6.05
CA ARG A 64 8.29 -11.10 -4.77
C ARG A 64 8.07 -12.58 -4.48
N ARG A 65 8.41 -13.48 -5.41
CA ARG A 65 8.38 -14.91 -5.14
C ARG A 65 9.59 -15.24 -4.26
N PRO A 66 9.42 -16.00 -3.16
CA PRO A 66 10.56 -16.50 -2.40
C PRO A 66 11.47 -17.28 -3.35
N ARG A 67 12.78 -17.05 -3.26
CA ARG A 67 13.72 -17.84 -4.06
C ARG A 67 13.61 -19.29 -3.61
N PRO A 68 13.85 -20.26 -4.50
CA PRO A 68 13.83 -21.67 -4.12
C PRO A 68 14.71 -21.97 -2.90
N ASP A 69 15.81 -21.23 -2.73
CA ASP A 69 16.76 -21.36 -1.62
C ASP A 69 16.25 -20.76 -0.29
N ASP A 70 15.26 -19.87 -0.33
CA ASP A 70 14.66 -19.24 0.86
C ASP A 70 13.49 -20.09 1.44
N ARG A 71 13.20 -21.26 0.86
CA ARG A 71 12.23 -22.21 1.42
C ARG A 71 12.86 -22.88 2.63
N GLU A 72 12.38 -22.52 3.82
CA GLU A 72 12.74 -23.23 5.05
C GLU A 72 12.51 -24.74 4.84
N PRO A 73 13.50 -25.60 5.17
CA PRO A 73 13.30 -27.04 5.09
C PRO A 73 12.08 -27.42 5.93
N PRO A 74 11.31 -28.44 5.51
CA PRO A 74 10.17 -28.91 6.29
C PRO A 74 10.66 -29.21 7.72
N GLN A 75 10.11 -28.46 8.68
CA GLN A 75 10.46 -28.64 10.09
C GLN A 75 10.13 -30.09 10.45
N PRO A 76 11.08 -30.84 11.05
CA PRO A 76 10.79 -32.21 11.46
C PRO A 76 9.62 -32.20 12.42
N ASP A 77 8.69 -33.12 12.18
CA ASP A 77 7.65 -33.55 13.10
C ASP A 77 8.22 -33.61 14.52
N ARG A 78 7.91 -32.61 15.33
CA ARG A 78 8.14 -32.65 16.77
C ARG A 78 6.99 -33.42 17.38
N SER A 79 6.99 -34.72 17.19
CA SER A 79 6.22 -35.64 18.02
C SER A 79 6.92 -35.66 19.37
N ASP A 80 6.47 -34.76 20.26
CA ASP A 80 6.87 -34.74 21.66
C ASP A 80 6.37 -36.05 22.35
N PRO A 81 7.21 -36.71 23.17
CA PRO A 81 6.86 -37.92 23.92
C PRO A 81 5.95 -37.66 25.13
#